data_AF-A0A7C3BD90-F1
#
_entry.id   AF-A0A7C3BD90-F1
#
_cell.length_a   1.000
_cell.length_b   1.000
_cell.length_c   1.000
_cell.angle_alpha   90.00
_cell.angle_beta   90.00
_cell.angle_gamma   90.00
#
_symmetry.space_group_name_H-M   'P 1'
#
loop_
_entity.id
_entity.type
_entity.pdbx_description
1 polymer ?
#
loop_
_entity_poly.entity_id
_entity_poly.type
_entity_poly.pdbx_seq_one_letter_code
_entity_poly.pdbx_strand_id
1 'polypeptide(L)'
;MSDGERVGEVIHFYGKINVGVLRCTKGLQVGDVVHFLGRHTDFEQEITSMQIEHEPVEKVSAGGEVAIKVKQRVRRGDKIFRI
;
A
#
# COMPACT_ATOMS: atom_id res chain seq x y z
N MET A 1 15.92 -7.13 12.77
CA MET A 1 14.66 -7.88 12.62
C MET A 1 13.65 -6.84 12.24
N SER A 2 13.27 -6.75 10.97
CA SER A 2 12.30 -5.74 10.54
C SER A 2 10.92 -6.28 10.88
N ASP A 3 10.48 -6.07 12.12
CA ASP A 3 9.20 -6.54 12.69
C ASP A 3 8.01 -5.74 12.14
N GLY A 4 7.98 -5.54 10.83
CA GLY A 4 6.85 -4.93 10.15
C GLY A 4 5.68 -5.93 10.11
N GLU A 5 4.49 -5.47 10.44
CA GLU A 5 3.29 -6.29 10.36
C GLU A 5 2.83 -6.37 8.92
N ARG A 6 2.72 -7.58 8.33
CA ARG A 6 2.17 -7.71 6.97
C ARG A 6 0.73 -7.21 6.94
N VAL A 7 0.50 -6.10 6.26
CA VAL A 7 -0.80 -5.44 6.14
C VAL A 7 -1.47 -5.72 4.81
N GLY A 8 -0.75 -6.24 3.82
CA GLY A 8 -1.34 -6.59 2.54
C GLY A 8 -0.35 -6.95 1.45
N GLU A 9 -0.82 -6.81 0.21
CA GLU A 9 -0.03 -6.98 -1.01
C GLU A 9 -0.56 -6.12 -2.15
N VAL A 10 0.31 -5.81 -3.11
CA VAL A 10 -0.04 -5.05 -4.32
C VAL A 10 -0.76 -5.96 -5.30
N ILE A 11 -1.97 -5.59 -5.71
CA ILE A 11 -2.75 -6.33 -6.71
C ILE A 11 -2.72 -5.66 -8.09
N HIS A 12 -2.57 -4.34 -8.13
CA HIS A 12 -2.53 -3.57 -9.36
C HIS A 12 -1.64 -2.33 -9.24
N PHE A 13 -1.11 -1.84 -10.37
CA PHE A 13 -0.31 -0.63 -10.40
C PHE A 13 -0.55 0.18 -11.69
N TYR A 14 -0.98 1.42 -11.51
CA TYR A 14 -1.20 2.39 -12.58
C TYR A 14 0.04 3.25 -12.79
N GLY A 15 0.95 2.79 -13.66
CA GLY A 15 2.22 3.48 -13.91
C GLY A 15 2.12 4.89 -14.52
N LYS A 16 1.00 5.26 -15.14
CA LYS A 16 0.81 6.62 -15.68
C LYS A 16 0.65 7.68 -14.58
N ILE A 17 0.07 7.30 -13.45
CA ILE A 17 -0.26 8.21 -12.34
C ILE A 17 0.46 7.84 -11.03
N ASN A 18 1.32 6.82 -11.07
CA ASN A 18 2.03 6.26 -9.91
C ASN A 18 1.09 5.90 -8.75
N VAL A 19 -0.02 5.22 -9.07
CA VAL A 19 -0.99 4.73 -8.08
C VAL A 19 -0.90 3.22 -7.97
N GLY A 20 -0.66 2.71 -6.77
CA GLY A 20 -0.71 1.28 -6.46
C GLY A 20 -2.05 0.92 -5.81
N VAL A 21 -2.70 -0.13 -6.32
CA VAL A 21 -3.86 -0.74 -5.68
C VAL A 21 -3.37 -1.88 -4.80
N LEU A 22 -3.70 -1.78 -3.53
CA LEU A 22 -3.25 -2.65 -2.46
C LEU A 22 -4.47 -3.40 -1.92
N ARG A 23 -4.32 -4.70 -1.71
CA ARG A 23 -5.28 -5.49 -0.96
C ARG A 23 -4.84 -5.55 0.48
N CYS A 24 -5.57 -4.88 1.34
CA CYS A 24 -5.31 -4.82 2.77
C CYS A 24 -5.87 -6.08 3.44
N THR A 25 -5.01 -6.89 4.06
CA THR A 25 -5.44 -8.00 4.92
C THR A 25 -5.67 -7.55 6.36
N LYS A 26 -5.17 -6.36 6.73
CA LYS A 26 -5.33 -5.72 8.03
C LYS A 26 -5.71 -4.25 7.84
N GLY A 27 -6.20 -3.62 8.91
CA GLY A 27 -6.54 -2.20 8.85
C GLY A 27 -5.32 -1.31 8.60
N LEU A 28 -5.52 -0.23 7.85
CA LEU A 28 -4.49 0.74 7.48
C LEU A 28 -5.11 2.14 7.50
N GLN A 29 -4.33 3.17 7.86
CA GLN A 29 -4.80 4.55 7.91
C GLN A 29 -3.80 5.52 7.28
N VAL A 30 -4.27 6.72 6.92
CA VAL A 30 -3.43 7.83 6.49
C VAL A 30 -2.51 8.22 7.65
N GLY A 31 -1.23 8.45 7.35
CA GLY A 31 -0.17 8.68 8.33
C GLY A 31 0.61 7.43 8.75
N ASP A 32 0.12 6.22 8.44
CA ASP A 32 0.89 4.99 8.67
C ASP A 32 2.11 4.93 7.73
N VAL A 33 3.23 4.39 8.22
CA VAL A 33 4.42 4.11 7.42
C VAL A 33 4.35 2.67 6.92
N VAL A 34 4.47 2.50 5.61
CA VAL A 34 4.45 1.20 4.95
C VAL A 34 5.72 0.94 4.16
N HIS A 35 6.20 -0.30 4.27
CA HIS A 35 7.32 -0.86 3.54
C HIS A 35 6.82 -1.74 2.41
N PHE A 36 7.21 -1.37 1.19
CA PHE A 36 6.97 -2.15 -0.01
C PHE A 36 8.16 -3.07 -0.26
N LEU A 37 7.93 -4.38 -0.14
CA LEU A 37 8.97 -5.39 -0.30
C LEU A 37 8.56 -6.42 -1.35
N GLY A 38 9.34 -6.47 -2.42
CA GLY A 38 9.18 -7.38 -3.55
C GLY A 38 10.53 -7.81 -4.10
N ARG A 39 10.51 -8.44 -5.28
CA ARG A 39 11.75 -8.91 -5.93
C ARG A 39 12.67 -7.78 -6.39
N HIS A 40 12.07 -6.65 -6.77
CA HIS A 40 12.76 -5.46 -7.33
C HIS A 40 12.27 -4.16 -6.67
N THR A 41 11.59 -4.29 -5.54
CA THR A 41 10.90 -3.21 -4.86
C THR A 41 11.30 -3.30 -3.40
N ASP A 42 11.96 -2.28 -2.88
CA ASP A 42 12.37 -2.23 -1.48
C ASP A 42 12.44 -0.75 -1.08
N PHE A 43 11.34 -0.23 -0.54
CA PHE A 43 11.28 1.15 -0.06
C PHE A 43 10.14 1.38 0.93
N GLU A 44 10.35 2.34 1.82
CA GLU A 44 9.36 2.77 2.80
C GLU A 44 8.71 4.09 2.38
N GLN A 45 7.43 4.23 2.70
CA GLN A 45 6.72 5.50 2.54
C GLN A 45 5.63 5.67 3.58
N GLU A 46 5.42 6.92 3.98
CA GLU A 46 4.23 7.33 4.69
C GLU A 46 3.03 7.43 3.73
N ILE A 47 1.87 7.02 4.20
CA ILE A 47 0.61 7.14 3.46
C ILE A 47 0.08 8.55 3.62
N THR A 48 0.23 9.36 2.58
CA THR A 48 -0.32 10.73 2.57
C THR A 48 -1.73 10.82 1.97
N SER A 49 -2.18 9.78 1.26
CA SER A 49 -3.48 9.77 0.57
C SER A 49 -3.90 8.33 0.27
N MET A 50 -5.17 8.05 0.53
CA MET A 50 -5.83 6.78 0.23
C MET A 50 -7.18 7.00 -0.45
N GLN A 51 -7.54 6.11 -1.36
CA GLN A 51 -8.83 6.12 -2.07
C GLN A 51 -9.40 4.71 -2.18
N ILE A 52 -10.71 4.56 -1.99
CA ILE A 52 -11.46 3.33 -2.22
C ILE A 52 -12.60 3.68 -3.17
N GLU A 53 -12.73 2.95 -4.28
CA GLU A 53 -13.81 3.19 -5.27
C GLU A 53 -13.94 4.66 -5.72
N HIS A 54 -12.80 5.36 -5.90
CA HIS A 54 -12.71 6.81 -6.21
C HIS A 54 -13.10 7.79 -5.10
N GLU A 55 -13.40 7.29 -3.90
CA GLU A 55 -13.66 8.12 -2.73
C GLU A 55 -12.42 8.21 -1.84
N PRO A 56 -12.00 9.43 -1.42
CA PRO A 56 -10.91 9.58 -0.46
C PRO A 56 -11.33 9.02 0.90
N VAL A 57 -10.45 8.22 1.50
CA VAL A 57 -10.70 7.62 2.82
C VAL A 57 -9.51 7.86 3.74
N GLU A 58 -9.79 7.97 5.04
CA GLU A 58 -8.73 8.09 6.06
C GLU A 58 -8.27 6.73 6.57
N LYS A 59 -9.14 5.72 6.51
CA LYS A 59 -8.89 4.37 7.02
C LYS A 59 -9.53 3.32 6.14
N VAL A 60 -8.91 2.15 6.06
CA VAL A 60 -9.44 0.95 5.42
C VAL A 60 -9.46 -0.19 6.41
N SER A 61 -10.50 -1.02 6.35
CA SER A 61 -10.63 -2.22 7.18
C SER A 61 -9.91 -3.42 6.56
N ALA A 62 -9.67 -4.44 7.38
CA ALA A 62 -9.15 -5.72 6.91
C ALA A 62 -10.05 -6.31 5.82
N GLY A 63 -9.45 -6.76 4.73
CA GLY A 63 -10.13 -7.32 3.55
C GLY A 63 -10.43 -6.30 2.46
N GLY A 64 -10.28 -5.00 2.72
CA GLY A 64 -10.53 -3.93 1.75
C GLY A 64 -9.44 -3.76 0.70
N GLU A 65 -9.80 -3.16 -0.43
CA GLU A 65 -8.88 -2.73 -1.46
C GLU A 65 -8.74 -1.21 -1.41
N VAL A 66 -7.51 -0.72 -1.40
CA VAL A 66 -7.21 0.71 -1.32
C VAL A 66 -6.19 1.10 -2.38
N ALA A 67 -6.45 2.20 -3.06
CA ALA A 67 -5.53 2.83 -3.99
C ALA A 67 -4.76 3.92 -3.27
N ILE A 68 -3.42 3.86 -3.34
CA ILE A 68 -2.56 4.89 -2.78
C ILE A 68 -1.54 5.36 -3.80
N LYS A 69 -1.12 6.61 -3.67
CA LYS A 69 0.00 7.12 -4.46
C LYS A 69 1.31 6.54 -3.92
N VAL A 70 2.14 6.01 -4.82
CA VAL A 70 3.42 5.41 -4.46
C VAL A 70 4.58 6.26 -4.96
N LYS A 71 5.65 6.36 -4.16
CA LYS A 71 6.87 7.11 -4.52
C LYS A 71 7.64 6.43 -5.66
N GLN A 72 7.58 5.11 -5.73
CA GLN A 72 8.27 4.31 -6.73
C GLN A 72 7.34 3.31 -7.39
N ARG A 73 7.78 2.75 -8.51
CA ARG A 73 7.05 1.71 -9.23
C ARG A 73 6.95 0.45 -8.36
N VAL A 74 5.73 0.05 -8.06
CA VAL A 74 5.41 -1.24 -7.43
C VAL A 74 4.91 -2.25 -8.46
N ARG A 75 4.94 -3.52 -8.11
CA ARG A 75 4.53 -4.63 -8.98
C ARG A 75 3.52 -5.51 -8.27
N ARG A 76 2.66 -6.17 -9.05
CA ARG A 76 1.71 -7.15 -8.54
C ARG A 76 2.46 -8.25 -7.78
N GLY A 77 2.02 -8.54 -6.56
CA GLY A 77 2.63 -9.51 -5.66
C GLY A 77 3.68 -8.93 -4.69
N ASP A 78 4.02 -7.64 -4.81
CA ASP A 78 4.85 -6.98 -3.81
C ASP A 78 4.12 -6.98 -2.46
N LYS A 79 4.81 -7.38 -1.40
CA LYS A 79 4.28 -7.47 -0.05
C LYS A 79 4.37 -6.11 0.62
N ILE A 80 3.42 -5.84 1.51
CA ILE A 80 3.33 -4.58 2.22
C ILE A 80 3.36 -4.86 3.70
N PHE A 81 4.27 -4.18 4.39
CA PHE A 81 4.43 -4.28 5.83
C PHE A 81 4.22 -2.90 6.43
N ARG A 82 3.47 -2.78 7.53
CA ARG A 82 3.41 -1.56 8.32
C ARG A 82 4.53 -1.60 9.35
N ILE A 83 5.26 -0.50 9.46
CA ILE A 83 6.35 -0.30 10.43
C ILE A 83 5.85 0.63 11.55
#